data_AF-A0A7X7X0W9-F1
#
_entry.id   AF-A0A7X7X0W9-F1
#
_cell.length_a   1.000
_cell.length_b   1.000
_cell.length_c   1.000
_cell.angle_alpha   90.00
_cell.angle_beta   90.00
_cell.angle_gamma   90.00
#
_symmetry.space_group_name_H-M   'P 1'
#
loop_
_entity.id
_entity.type
_entity.pdbx_description
1 polymer ?
#
loop_
_entity_poly.entity_id
_entity_poly.type
_entity_poly.pdbx_seq_one_letter_code
_entity_poly.pdbx_strand_id
1 'polypeptide(L)' 'MNNPLLQLGNIPVTASTLESLFPHIKGGNQKIRLLERDKQIIRLKRGLYVCNPEITSKVLSTELVANHL' A
#
# COMPACT_ATOMS: atom_id res chain seq x y z
N MET A 1 -4.37 17.44 -5.04
CA MET A 1 -5.05 16.47 -4.15
C MET A 1 -3.98 15.57 -3.56
N ASN A 2 -3.81 15.56 -2.24
CA ASN A 2 -2.80 14.71 -1.59
C ASN A 2 -3.24 13.24 -1.68
N ASN A 3 -2.41 12.40 -2.28
CA ASN A 3 -2.61 10.96 -2.22
C ASN A 3 -2.39 10.51 -0.77
N PRO A 4 -3.39 9.93 -0.07
CA PRO A 4 -3.25 9.54 1.34
C PRO A 4 -2.12 8.52 1.57
N LEU A 5 -1.70 7.79 0.53
CA LEU A 5 -0.55 6.88 0.58
C LEU A 5 0.78 7.60 0.85
N LEU A 6 0.89 8.89 0.51
CA LEU A 6 2.10 9.69 0.77
C LEU A 6 2.37 9.84 2.26
N GLN A 7 1.33 9.83 3.10
CA GLN A 7 1.47 9.97 4.55
C GLN A 7 2.02 8.70 5.20
N LEU A 8 1.89 7.54 4.54
CA LEU A 8 2.37 6.25 5.04
C LEU A 8 3.86 6.04 4.74
N GLY A 9 4.37 6.66 3.66
CA GLY A 9 5.78 6.51 3.27
C GLY A 9 6.16 5.06 3.01
N ASN A 10 7.24 4.60 3.62
CA ASN A 10 7.73 3.21 3.54
C ASN A 10 7.32 2.34 4.74
N ILE A 11 6.33 2.78 5.54
CA ILE A 11 5.87 2.04 6.72
C ILE A 11 4.92 0.92 6.29
N PRO A 12 5.13 -0.33 6.74
CA PRO A 12 4.17 -1.41 6.53
C PRO A 12 2.83 -1.12 7.22
N VAL A 13 1.74 -1.27 6.47
CA VAL A 13 0.38 -1.00 6.92
C VAL A 13 -0.54 -2.18 6.65
N THR A 14 -1.55 -2.32 7.51
CA THR A 14 -2.55 -3.40 7.38
C THR A 14 -3.59 -3.08 6.31
N ALA A 15 -4.26 -4.11 5.79
CA ALA A 15 -5.43 -3.96 4.93
C ALA A 15 -6.48 -3.02 5.54
N SER A 16 -6.83 -3.20 6.81
CA SER A 16 -7.80 -2.36 7.52
C SER A 16 -7.37 -0.89 7.62
N THR A 17 -6.08 -0.64 7.81
CA THR A 17 -5.54 0.73 7.79
C THR A 17 -5.70 1.36 6.42
N LEU A 18 -5.38 0.62 5.34
CA LEU A 18 -5.59 1.08 3.97
C LEU A 18 -7.07 1.33 3.66
N GLU A 19 -7.98 0.44 4.08
CA GLU A 19 -9.42 0.63 3.89
C GLU A 19 -9.93 1.89 4.58
N SER A 20 -9.42 2.18 5.78
CA SER A 20 -9.80 3.39 6.54
C SER A 20 -9.36 4.68 5.86
N LEU A 21 -8.34 4.66 5.00
CA LEU A 21 -7.90 5.82 4.20
C LEU A 21 -8.82 6.09 2.99
N PHE A 22 -9.67 5.13 2.62
CA PHE A 22 -10.59 5.24 1.48
C PHE A 22 -12.05 4.95 1.89
N PRO A 23 -12.63 5.72 2.83
CA PRO A 23 -13.96 5.46 3.38
C PRO A 23 -15.08 5.58 2.33
N HIS A 24 -14.83 6.27 1.21
CA HIS A 24 -15.81 6.49 0.15
C HIS A 24 -15.94 5.32 -0.84
N ILE A 25 -15.08 4.30 -0.75
CA ILE A 25 -15.09 3.18 -1.70
C ILE A 25 -15.74 1.98 -1.03
N LYS A 26 -16.94 1.63 -1.50
CA LYS A 26 -17.67 0.45 -1.04
C LYS A 26 -16.94 -0.82 -1.50
N GLY A 27 -16.60 -1.70 -0.56
CA GLY A 27 -15.84 -2.93 -0.80
C GLY A 27 -14.33 -2.74 -0.60
N GLY A 28 -13.88 -2.63 0.65
CA GLY A 28 -12.47 -2.34 1.00
C GLY A 28 -11.44 -3.24 0.31
N ASN A 29 -11.73 -4.54 0.21
CA ASN A 29 -10.91 -5.50 -0.55
C ASN A 29 -10.80 -5.21 -2.06
N GLN A 30 -11.79 -4.55 -2.66
CA GLN A 30 -11.73 -4.18 -4.08
C GLN A 30 -10.77 -3.01 -4.29
N LYS A 31 -10.75 -2.03 -3.37
CA LYS A 31 -9.82 -0.91 -3.44
C LYS A 31 -8.37 -1.37 -3.27
N ILE A 32 -8.10 -2.23 -2.29
CA ILE A 32 -6.74 -2.78 -2.07
C ILE A 32 -6.26 -3.50 -3.33
N ARG A 33 -7.08 -4.34 -3.96
CA ARG A 33 -6.72 -5.01 -5.22
C ARG A 33 -6.42 -4.03 -6.36
N LEU A 34 -7.17 -2.94 -6.46
CA LEU A 34 -6.90 -1.90 -7.44
C LEU A 34 -5.55 -1.21 -7.16
N LEU A 35 -5.26 -0.88 -5.90
CA LEU A 35 -3.98 -0.30 -5.51
C LEU A 35 -2.81 -1.24 -5.79
N GLU A 36 -2.96 -2.54 -5.55
CA GLU A 36 -1.96 -3.55 -5.89
C GLU A 36 -1.77 -3.64 -7.42
N ARG A 37 -2.87 -3.74 -8.18
CA ARG A 37 -2.84 -3.84 -9.65
C ARG A 37 -2.19 -2.62 -10.29
N ASP A 38 -2.51 -1.43 -9.78
CA ASP A 38 -1.97 -0.16 -10.26
C ASP A 38 -0.58 0.14 -9.68
N LYS A 39 0.07 -0.84 -9.03
CA LYS A 39 1.40 -0.77 -8.41
C LYS A 39 1.57 0.37 -7.40
N GLN A 40 0.49 0.80 -6.75
CA GLN A 40 0.56 1.86 -5.74
C GLN A 40 0.98 1.34 -4.37
N ILE A 41 0.68 0.08 -4.09
CA ILE A 41 1.11 -0.65 -2.91
C ILE A 41 1.72 -1.99 -3.32
N ILE A 42 2.64 -2.48 -2.49
CA ILE A 42 3.33 -3.75 -2.65
C ILE A 42 2.91 -4.64 -1.47
N ARG A 43 2.49 -5.88 -1.77
CA ARG A 43 2.03 -6.82 -0.74
C ARG A 43 3.21 -7.55 -0.09
N LEU A 44 3.51 -7.27 1.17
CA LEU A 44 4.59 -7.96 1.88
C LEU A 44 4.17 -9.37 2.30
N LYS A 45 2.93 -9.51 2.78
CA LYS A 45 2.26 -10.79 3.09
C LYS A 45 0.75 -10.58 3.13
N ARG A 46 -0.04 -11.65 3.29
CA ARG A 46 -1.51 -11.54 3.35
C ARG A 46 -1.94 -10.52 4.42
N GLY A 47 -2.59 -9.44 4.00
CA GLY A 47 -3.10 -8.38 4.88
C GLY A 47 -2.07 -7.32 5.30
N LEU A 48 -0.83 -7.39 4.82
CA LEU A 48 0.23 -6.41 5.11
C LEU A 48 0.86 -5.88 3.81
N TYR A 49 0.95 -4.56 3.72
CA TYR A 49 1.30 -3.83 2.52
C TYR A 49 2.26 -2.69 2.82
N VAL A 50 3.00 -2.22 1.83
CA VAL A 50 3.79 -0.99 1.89
C VAL A 50 3.54 -0.17 0.63
N CYS A 51 3.63 1.16 0.70
CA CYS A 51 3.47 1.98 -0.49
C CYS A 51 4.66 1.83 -1.44
N ASN A 52 4.39 1.97 -2.75
CA ASN A 52 5.45 1.96 -3.75
C ASN A 52 6.37 3.18 -3.56
N PRO A 53 7.71 2.98 -3.51
CA PRO A 53 8.68 4.07 -3.43
C PRO A 53 8.54 5.11 -4.56
N GLU A 54 8.06 4.72 -5.74
CA GLU A 54 7.81 5.63 -6.88
C GLU A 54 6.74 6.69 -6.56
N ILE A 55 5.81 6.38 -5.64
CA ILE A 55 4.76 7.31 -5.22
C ILE A 55 5.23 8.16 -4.05
N THR A 56 5.86 7.53 -3.06
CA THR A 56 6.21 8.20 -1.80
C THR A 56 7.55 8.91 -1.82
N SER A 57 8.38 8.65 -2.84
CA SER A 57 9.78 9.06 -2.92
C SER A 57 10.62 8.62 -1.71
N LYS A 58 10.14 7.62 -0.95
CA LYS A 58 10.84 7.02 0.19
C LYS A 58 11.47 5.72 -0.26
N VAL A 59 12.76 5.55 0.02
CA VAL A 59 13.48 4.32 -0.28
C VAL A 59 12.87 3.16 0.51
N LEU A 60 12.68 2.04 -0.17
CA LEU A 60 12.20 0.80 0.40
C LEU A 60 13.37 -0.20 0.42
N SER A 61 13.62 -0.85 1.56
CA SER A 61 14.66 -1.89 1.59
C SER A 61 14.25 -3.04 0.68
N THR A 62 15.16 -3.48 -0.18
CA THR A 62 14.96 -4.64 -1.06
C THR A 62 14.67 -5.90 -0.26
N GLU A 63 15.26 -6.04 0.93
CA GLU A 63 15.05 -7.15 1.86
C GLU A 63 13.60 -7.20 2.35
N LEU A 64 12.95 -6.04 2.50
CA LEU A 64 11.57 -5.94 2.95
C LEU A 64 10.59 -6.52 1.91
N VAL A 65 10.92 -6.41 0.62
CA VAL A 65 10.11 -6.87 -0.50
C VAL A 65 10.55 -8.23 -1.03
N ALA A 66 11.70 -8.74 -0.60
CA ALA A 66 12.29 -9.99 -1.09
C ALA A 66 11.37 -11.22 -0.91
N ASN A 67 10.45 -11.18 0.05
CA ASN A 67 9.44 -12.23 0.27
C ASN A 67 8.28 -12.21 -0.75
N HIS A 68 8.29 -11.31 -1.74
CA HIS A 68 7.30 -11.22 -2.82
C HIS A 68 7.73 -12.00 -4.09
N LEU A 69 8.87 -12.71 -4.06
CA LEU A 69 9.35 -13.57 -5.15
C LEU A 69 8.67 -14.95 -5.18
#